data_AF-A0A430KXT2-F1
#
_entry.id   AF-A0A430KXT2-F1
#
_cell.length_a   1.000
_cell.length_b   1.000
_cell.length_c   1.000
_cell.angle_alpha   90.00
_cell.angle_beta   90.00
_cell.angle_gamma   90.00
#
_symmetry.space_group_name_H-M   'P 1'
#
loop_
_entity.id
_entity.type
_entity.pdbx_description
1 polymer ?
#
loop_
_entity_poly.entity_id
_entity_poly.type
_entity_poly.pdbx_seq_one_letter_code
_entity_poly.pdbx_strand_id
1 'polypeptide(L)'
;AQIWSPNGLTTLTATTSVMASTVSSPDQVKQRFLKDGFVILDDSSTGEHMTQMQQRGFPYLTEWGLEFLEQHVLSDKHINESFLGKCVLVHWLRQRPYPEHILCYTKGGPTAGRRSHHVHLIAEGSIVNYRNGSLFRYLQGTEGKRSINEIPSQAYDDVGCPGETKEFPNGGKVILDSRVGFELIQGYVLVHEFAREDLVEDWVKMEVPSALKAKAHSLESEKVKLNFSFR
;
A
#
# COMPACT_ATOMS: atom_id res chain seq x y z
N ALA A 1 15.71 -47.59 28.38
CA ALA A 1 14.68 -47.60 27.32
C ALA A 1 13.48 -46.83 27.84
N GLN A 2 12.89 -45.83 27.21
CA GLN A 2 13.16 -45.11 25.96
C GLN A 2 12.27 -43.87 26.08
N ILE A 3 12.85 -42.66 26.16
CA ILE A 3 12.09 -41.40 26.10
C ILE A 3 12.07 -40.98 24.63
N TRP A 4 10.87 -40.95 24.05
CA TRP A 4 10.65 -40.58 22.66
C TRP A 4 10.40 -39.07 22.59
N SER A 5 11.28 -38.36 21.88
CA SER A 5 11.01 -37.02 21.35
C SER A 5 10.93 -37.12 19.83
N PRO A 6 10.00 -36.39 19.19
CA PRO A 6 10.25 -35.83 17.87
C PRO A 6 10.14 -34.30 17.98
N ASN A 7 11.29 -33.63 18.00
CA ASN A 7 11.34 -32.18 17.85
C ASN A 7 10.92 -31.82 16.42
N GLY A 8 10.05 -30.83 16.35
CA GLY A 8 9.42 -30.35 15.14
C GLY A 8 10.40 -29.71 14.17
N LEU A 9 10.05 -29.77 12.89
CA LEU A 9 10.58 -28.86 11.90
C LEU A 9 10.10 -27.45 12.25
N THR A 10 10.99 -26.64 12.81
CA THR A 10 10.83 -25.20 12.87
C THR A 10 11.19 -24.64 11.51
N THR A 11 10.18 -24.29 10.69
CA THR A 11 10.39 -23.52 9.47
C THR A 11 10.90 -22.13 9.88
N LEU A 12 12.20 -21.88 9.66
CA LEU A 12 12.81 -20.57 9.84
C LEU A 12 12.27 -19.64 8.74
N THR A 13 11.21 -18.89 9.03
CA THR A 13 10.90 -17.68 8.26
C THR A 13 12.03 -16.69 8.51
N ALA A 14 12.80 -16.38 7.47
CA ALA A 14 13.85 -15.37 7.54
C ALA A 14 13.23 -13.99 7.80
N THR A 15 13.19 -13.59 9.07
CA THR A 15 12.75 -12.27 9.48
C THR A 15 13.84 -11.26 9.14
N THR A 16 13.55 -10.33 8.23
CA THR A 16 14.48 -9.26 7.86
C THR A 16 13.95 -7.96 8.42
N SER A 17 14.61 -7.42 9.44
CA SER A 17 14.40 -6.03 9.87
C SER A 17 14.62 -5.10 8.67
N VAL A 18 13.75 -4.10 8.48
CA VAL A 18 13.84 -3.19 7.34
C VAL A 18 15.12 -2.37 7.47
N MET A 19 16.15 -2.78 6.72
CA MET A 19 17.12 -1.83 6.20
C MET A 19 16.39 -1.08 5.09
N ALA A 20 16.11 0.21 5.31
CA ALA A 20 15.70 1.10 4.23
C ALA A 20 16.68 0.88 3.08
N SER A 21 16.17 0.54 1.91
CA SER A 21 17.03 0.52 0.74
C SER A 21 17.44 1.96 0.51
N THR A 22 18.74 2.25 0.49
CA THR A 22 19.29 3.53 0.08
C THR A 22 19.05 3.71 -1.42
N VAL A 23 17.78 3.87 -1.78
CA VAL A 23 17.35 4.15 -3.14
C VAL A 23 17.52 5.64 -3.32
N SER A 24 18.67 6.04 -3.85
CA SER A 24 19.11 7.43 -3.87
C SER A 24 18.63 8.21 -5.10
N SER A 25 17.91 7.57 -6.03
CA SER A 25 17.33 8.25 -7.20
C SER A 25 15.93 7.74 -7.59
N PRO A 26 15.08 8.60 -8.18
CA PRO A 26 13.77 8.21 -8.72
C PRO A 26 13.81 7.03 -9.70
N ASP A 27 14.88 6.93 -10.50
CA ASP A 27 15.04 5.82 -11.44
C ASP A 27 15.25 4.47 -10.73
N GLN A 28 16.01 4.46 -9.63
CA GLN A 28 16.17 3.24 -8.83
C GLN A 28 14.87 2.84 -8.13
N VAL A 29 14.09 3.82 -7.63
CA VAL A 29 12.75 3.60 -7.07
C VAL A 29 11.87 2.94 -8.12
N LYS A 30 11.89 3.49 -9.34
CA LYS A 30 11.12 2.97 -10.46
C LYS A 30 11.56 1.55 -10.81
N GLN A 31 12.85 1.28 -10.99
CA GLN A 31 13.34 -0.05 -11.35
C GLN A 31 12.96 -1.12 -10.31
N ARG A 32 13.12 -0.82 -9.02
CA ARG A 32 12.69 -1.75 -7.96
C ARG A 32 11.19 -1.99 -7.98
N PHE A 33 10.40 -0.92 -8.11
CA PHE A 33 8.96 -1.05 -8.22
C PHE A 33 8.52 -1.89 -9.44
N LEU A 34 9.19 -1.71 -10.59
CA LEU A 34 8.92 -2.51 -11.81
C LEU A 34 9.26 -3.99 -11.61
N LYS A 35 10.28 -4.30 -10.81
CA LYS A 35 10.81 -5.64 -10.62
C LYS A 35 10.11 -6.39 -9.49
N ASP A 36 10.03 -5.79 -8.31
CA ASP A 36 9.60 -6.44 -7.07
C ASP A 36 8.12 -6.12 -6.76
N GLY A 37 7.55 -5.13 -7.45
CA GLY A 37 6.17 -4.68 -7.27
C GLY A 37 5.96 -3.79 -6.04
N PHE A 38 7.00 -3.57 -5.23
CA PHE A 38 6.96 -2.60 -4.14
C PHE A 38 8.33 -1.98 -3.89
N VAL A 39 8.34 -0.82 -3.24
CA VAL A 39 9.56 -0.14 -2.81
C VAL A 39 9.30 0.56 -1.48
N ILE A 40 10.19 0.30 -0.52
CA ILE A 40 10.21 0.99 0.78
C ILE A 40 11.04 2.26 0.60
N LEU A 41 10.43 3.41 0.89
CA LEU A 41 11.09 4.72 0.85
C LEU A 41 11.73 5.00 2.21
N ASP A 42 12.87 5.67 2.19
CA ASP A 42 13.55 6.13 3.39
C ASP A 42 12.84 7.38 3.91
N ASP A 43 11.91 7.18 4.84
CA ASP A 43 11.23 8.24 5.58
C ASP A 43 11.08 7.83 7.04
N SER A 44 12.10 8.15 7.83
CA SER A 44 12.13 7.88 9.27
C SER A 44 11.11 8.69 10.07
N SER A 45 10.53 9.74 9.48
CA SER A 45 9.52 10.59 10.13
C SER A 45 8.10 10.05 10.00
N THR A 46 7.86 9.07 9.10
CA THR A 46 6.51 8.52 8.87
C THR A 46 5.87 8.01 10.17
N GLY A 47 6.59 7.30 11.05
CA GLY A 47 6.03 6.79 12.30
C GLY A 47 5.46 7.88 13.22
N GLU A 48 6.17 9.01 13.34
CA GLU A 48 5.72 10.16 14.13
C GLU A 48 4.47 10.79 13.52
N HIS A 49 4.47 11.03 12.20
CA HIS A 49 3.31 11.58 11.49
C HIS A 49 2.06 10.70 11.64
N MET A 50 2.25 9.38 11.55
CA MET A 50 1.18 8.41 11.77
C MET A 50 0.65 8.46 13.20
N THR A 51 1.52 8.63 14.19
CA THR A 51 1.13 8.84 15.59
C THR A 51 0.29 10.10 15.76
N GLN A 52 0.65 11.21 15.11
CA GLN A 52 -0.12 12.45 15.14
C GLN A 52 -1.52 12.28 14.51
N MET A 53 -1.61 11.61 13.35
CA MET A 53 -2.88 11.27 12.70
C MET A 53 -3.78 10.44 13.62
N GLN A 54 -3.20 9.45 14.32
CA GLN A 54 -3.94 8.61 15.27
C GLN A 54 -4.41 9.39 16.49
N GLN A 55 -3.57 10.23 17.10
CA GLN A 55 -3.92 11.04 18.27
C GLN A 55 -5.07 12.00 17.98
N ARG A 56 -5.18 12.47 16.73
CA ARG A 56 -6.29 13.32 16.26
C ARG A 56 -7.55 12.54 15.87
N GLY A 57 -7.54 11.22 15.99
CA GLY A 57 -8.69 10.38 15.67
C GLY A 57 -8.92 10.16 14.17
N PHE A 58 -7.88 10.23 13.34
CA PHE A 58 -7.95 10.05 11.89
C PHE A 58 -8.85 11.06 11.14
N PRO A 59 -8.57 12.38 11.25
CA PRO A 59 -9.43 13.42 10.69
C PRO A 59 -9.25 13.63 9.17
N TYR A 60 -9.48 12.59 8.36
CA TYR A 60 -9.20 12.60 6.91
C TYR A 60 -9.80 13.81 6.16
N LEU A 61 -11.12 14.00 6.26
CA LEU A 61 -11.85 15.02 5.51
C LEU A 61 -12.00 16.31 6.33
N THR A 62 -10.86 16.79 6.81
CA THR A 62 -10.69 18.09 7.48
C THR A 62 -9.57 18.87 6.82
N GLU A 63 -9.45 20.17 7.10
CA GLU A 63 -8.35 20.98 6.59
C GLU A 63 -6.98 20.39 6.97
N TRP A 64 -6.81 20.01 8.25
CA TRP A 64 -5.61 19.34 8.73
C TRP A 64 -5.35 17.99 8.03
N GLY A 65 -6.40 17.22 7.77
CA GLY A 65 -6.27 15.96 7.03
C GLY A 65 -5.77 16.20 5.60
N LEU A 66 -6.33 17.21 4.90
CA LEU A 66 -5.89 17.57 3.56
C LEU A 66 -4.44 18.10 3.53
N GLU A 67 -4.01 18.81 4.57
CA GLU A 67 -2.60 19.19 4.75
C GLU A 67 -1.71 17.98 4.97
N PHE A 68 -2.15 17.01 5.78
CA PHE A 68 -1.42 15.75 5.97
C PHE A 68 -1.27 14.98 4.64
N LEU A 69 -2.36 14.89 3.85
CA LEU A 69 -2.34 14.26 2.53
C LEU A 69 -1.34 14.97 1.59
N GLU A 70 -1.36 16.30 1.59
CA GLU A 70 -0.42 17.13 0.82
C GLU A 70 1.03 16.84 1.17
N GLN A 71 1.36 16.89 2.46
CA GLN A 71 2.73 16.80 2.96
C GLN A 71 3.33 15.41 2.82
N HIS A 72 2.55 14.35 3.04
CA HIS A 72 3.08 13.00 3.17
C HIS A 72 2.77 12.08 1.99
N VAL A 73 1.83 12.44 1.12
CA VAL A 73 1.41 11.59 0.00
C VAL A 73 1.59 12.30 -1.33
N LEU A 74 1.12 13.55 -1.45
CA LEU A 74 1.16 14.31 -2.70
C LEU A 74 2.47 15.07 -2.92
N SER A 75 3.29 15.24 -1.88
CA SER A 75 4.66 15.76 -1.99
C SER A 75 5.50 14.97 -3.00
N ASP A 76 5.27 13.65 -3.08
CA ASP A 76 5.91 12.75 -4.03
C ASP A 76 5.08 12.51 -5.30
N LYS A 77 4.26 13.47 -5.73
CA LYS A 77 3.44 13.35 -6.95
C LYS A 77 4.23 12.91 -8.18
N HIS A 78 5.50 13.31 -8.30
CA HIS A 78 6.38 12.92 -9.39
C HIS A 78 6.58 11.38 -9.46
N ILE A 79 6.57 10.69 -8.32
CA ILE A 79 6.62 9.22 -8.24
C ILE A 79 5.33 8.65 -8.83
N ASN A 80 4.17 9.14 -8.41
CA ASN A 80 2.86 8.69 -8.90
C ASN A 80 2.73 8.91 -10.42
N GLU A 81 3.12 10.10 -10.88
CA GLU A 81 3.14 10.46 -12.30
C GLU A 81 4.09 9.56 -13.11
N SER A 82 5.26 9.20 -12.56
CA SER A 82 6.23 8.35 -13.24
C SER A 82 5.73 6.91 -13.49
N PHE A 83 4.75 6.47 -12.69
CA PHE A 83 4.17 5.13 -12.74
C PHE A 83 2.89 5.04 -13.56
N LEU A 84 2.02 6.03 -13.45
CA LEU A 84 0.66 6.00 -14.03
C LEU A 84 0.40 7.10 -15.08
N GLY A 85 1.30 8.07 -15.24
CA GLY A 85 1.03 9.25 -16.06
C GLY A 85 0.01 10.15 -15.38
N LYS A 86 -1.16 10.35 -16.01
CA LYS A 86 -2.31 11.01 -15.36
C LYS A 86 -3.02 10.03 -14.43
N CYS A 87 -3.13 10.39 -13.16
CA CYS A 87 -3.72 9.54 -12.13
C CYS A 87 -4.61 10.31 -11.16
N VAL A 88 -5.44 9.57 -10.45
CA VAL A 88 -6.43 10.08 -9.51
C VAL A 88 -6.30 9.34 -8.20
N LEU A 89 -6.28 10.07 -7.08
CA LEU A 89 -6.41 9.48 -5.75
C LEU A 89 -7.86 9.03 -5.55
N VAL A 90 -8.09 7.72 -5.45
CA VAL A 90 -9.42 7.10 -5.39
C VAL A 90 -9.78 6.52 -4.03
N HIS A 91 -8.79 6.15 -3.22
CA HIS A 91 -9.02 5.69 -1.86
C HIS A 91 -8.09 6.39 -0.88
N TRP A 92 -8.64 6.66 0.30
CA TRP A 92 -7.88 7.08 1.47
C TRP A 92 -8.49 6.46 2.72
N LEU A 93 -7.91 5.35 3.17
CA LEU A 93 -8.51 4.52 4.22
C LEU A 93 -7.46 3.91 5.15
N ARG A 94 -7.84 3.70 6.41
CA ARG A 94 -7.04 2.93 7.36
C ARG A 94 -7.36 1.45 7.25
N GLN A 95 -6.33 0.65 7.04
CA GLN A 95 -6.39 -0.80 7.20
C GLN A 95 -5.76 -1.23 8.52
N ARG A 96 -6.48 -2.12 9.21
CA ARG A 96 -6.02 -2.80 10.42
C ARG A 96 -5.59 -4.24 10.09
N PRO A 97 -4.86 -4.91 10.99
CA PRO A 97 -4.39 -6.25 10.75
C PRO A 97 -5.55 -7.17 10.43
N TYR A 98 -5.31 -8.07 9.48
CA TYR A 98 -6.22 -9.17 9.19
C TYR A 98 -5.38 -10.41 8.93
N PRO A 99 -4.83 -11.00 10.01
CA PRO A 99 -3.92 -12.13 9.88
C PRO A 99 -4.56 -13.26 9.10
N GLU A 100 -3.76 -13.95 8.28
CA GLU A 100 -4.15 -15.03 7.36
C GLU A 100 -4.97 -14.57 6.13
N HIS A 101 -5.24 -13.27 5.99
CA HIS A 101 -5.94 -12.70 4.84
C HIS A 101 -4.99 -11.87 3.98
N ILE A 102 -4.51 -12.46 2.88
CA ILE A 102 -3.65 -11.78 1.91
C ILE A 102 -4.54 -11.03 0.92
N LEU A 103 -4.45 -9.70 0.96
CA LEU A 103 -5.23 -8.77 0.16
C LEU A 103 -4.53 -8.50 -1.17
N CYS A 104 -5.31 -8.46 -2.24
CA CYS A 104 -4.86 -8.10 -3.59
C CYS A 104 -5.94 -7.23 -4.27
N TYR A 105 -5.61 -5.98 -4.57
CA TYR A 105 -6.61 -5.01 -5.07
C TYR A 105 -6.96 -5.26 -6.54
N THR A 106 -5.98 -5.70 -7.33
CA THR A 106 -6.17 -5.97 -8.76
C THR A 106 -5.49 -7.27 -9.19
N LYS A 107 -6.02 -7.93 -10.20
CA LYS A 107 -5.44 -9.20 -10.68
C LYS A 107 -4.08 -8.97 -11.35
N GLY A 108 -3.11 -9.81 -11.03
CA GLY A 108 -1.80 -9.84 -11.66
C GLY A 108 -1.77 -10.54 -13.02
N GLY A 109 -0.56 -10.68 -13.58
CA GLY A 109 -0.30 -11.41 -14.82
C GLY A 109 0.19 -10.53 -15.98
N PRO A 110 0.68 -11.17 -17.06
CA PRO A 110 1.35 -10.47 -18.17
C PRO A 110 0.44 -9.52 -18.95
N THR A 111 -0.87 -9.74 -18.92
CA THR A 111 -1.87 -8.95 -19.65
C THR A 111 -2.61 -7.92 -18.79
N ALA A 112 -2.41 -7.94 -17.46
CA ALA A 112 -3.15 -7.06 -16.55
C ALA A 112 -2.80 -5.57 -16.75
N GLY A 113 -1.54 -5.30 -17.10
CA GLY A 113 -0.98 -3.95 -17.16
C GLY A 113 -0.92 -3.29 -15.78
N ARG A 114 -0.30 -2.12 -15.69
CA ARG A 114 -0.34 -1.30 -14.48
C ARG A 114 -1.50 -0.33 -14.56
N ARG A 115 -2.39 -0.41 -13.58
CA ARG A 115 -3.67 0.31 -13.54
C ARG A 115 -3.82 1.18 -12.30
N SER A 116 -3.31 0.70 -11.17
CA SER A 116 -3.23 1.42 -9.91
C SER A 116 -1.99 1.02 -9.11
N HIS A 117 -1.66 1.85 -8.12
CA HIS A 117 -0.70 1.56 -7.06
C HIS A 117 -1.15 2.23 -5.77
N HIS A 118 -0.59 1.80 -4.65
CA HIS A 118 -0.84 2.38 -3.35
C HIS A 118 0.40 3.13 -2.84
N VAL A 119 0.15 4.25 -2.16
CA VAL A 119 1.09 4.82 -1.21
C VAL A 119 0.63 4.41 0.19
N HIS A 120 1.36 3.49 0.80
CA HIS A 120 1.14 3.05 2.17
C HIS A 120 1.97 3.91 3.11
N LEU A 121 1.28 4.58 4.05
CA LEU A 121 1.94 5.11 5.23
C LEU A 121 1.72 4.10 6.36
N ILE A 122 2.81 3.57 6.89
CA ILE A 122 2.84 2.43 7.79
C ILE A 122 3.16 2.93 9.20
N ALA A 123 2.33 2.56 10.16
CA ALA A 123 2.50 2.98 11.54
C ALA A 123 3.72 2.30 12.20
N GLU A 124 4.23 2.94 13.23
CA GLU A 124 5.27 2.40 14.09
C GLU A 124 4.90 1.01 14.65
N GLY A 125 5.88 0.10 14.67
CA GLY A 125 5.71 -1.27 15.14
C GLY A 125 4.87 -2.17 14.23
N SER A 126 4.57 -1.76 12.99
CA SER A 126 3.79 -2.59 12.06
C SER A 126 4.63 -3.71 11.44
N ILE A 127 3.96 -4.79 11.05
CA ILE A 127 4.57 -5.92 10.33
C ILE A 127 3.69 -6.23 9.12
N VAL A 128 4.31 -6.22 7.93
CA VAL A 128 3.63 -6.47 6.65
C VAL A 128 4.36 -7.58 5.90
N ASN A 129 3.60 -8.55 5.39
CA ASN A 129 4.11 -9.62 4.54
C ASN A 129 3.70 -9.35 3.09
N TYR A 130 4.67 -9.18 2.20
CA TYR A 130 4.43 -8.94 0.76
C TYR A 130 4.70 -10.21 -0.05
N ARG A 131 3.86 -10.51 -1.03
CA ARG A 131 4.04 -11.67 -1.93
C ARG A 131 4.91 -11.28 -3.11
N ASN A 132 6.22 -11.45 -2.98
CA ASN A 132 7.18 -11.03 -3.99
C ASN A 132 6.92 -11.77 -5.34
N GLY A 133 7.03 -11.04 -6.46
CA GLY A 133 6.78 -11.55 -7.80
C GLY A 133 5.30 -11.79 -8.16
N SER A 134 4.36 -11.61 -7.22
CA SER A 134 2.95 -11.89 -7.46
C SER A 134 2.31 -11.00 -8.54
N LEU A 135 2.83 -9.79 -8.78
CA LEU A 135 2.35 -8.92 -9.85
C LEU A 135 2.41 -9.56 -11.25
N PHE A 136 3.32 -10.54 -11.45
CA PHE A 136 3.51 -11.24 -12.71
C PHE A 136 2.65 -12.50 -12.85
N ARG A 137 1.90 -12.87 -11.82
CA ARG A 137 1.09 -14.09 -11.78
C ARG A 137 -0.39 -13.75 -11.82
N TYR A 138 -1.13 -14.44 -12.67
CA TYR A 138 -2.58 -14.48 -12.55
C TYR A 138 -2.93 -15.50 -11.48
N LEU A 139 -3.54 -15.04 -10.39
CA LEU A 139 -4.02 -15.88 -9.30
C LEU A 139 -5.51 -15.63 -9.10
N GLN A 140 -6.27 -16.71 -8.99
CA GLN A 140 -7.71 -16.62 -8.78
C GLN A 140 -7.97 -16.27 -7.31
N GLY A 141 -8.46 -15.06 -7.06
CA GLY A 141 -8.95 -14.64 -5.75
C GLY A 141 -10.46 -14.76 -5.62
N THR A 142 -10.93 -14.61 -4.40
CA THR A 142 -12.36 -14.43 -4.05
C THR A 142 -12.56 -13.04 -3.48
N GLU A 143 -13.74 -12.46 -3.66
CA GLU A 143 -14.07 -11.19 -3.01
C GLU A 143 -14.06 -11.37 -1.48
N GLY A 144 -13.20 -10.61 -0.81
CA GLY A 144 -13.03 -10.64 0.64
C GLY A 144 -14.02 -9.73 1.37
N LYS A 145 -14.00 -9.81 2.71
CA LYS A 145 -14.89 -9.01 3.57
C LYS A 145 -14.72 -7.49 3.42
N ARG A 146 -13.57 -7.07 2.90
CA ARG A 146 -13.21 -5.65 2.68
C ARG A 146 -13.51 -5.18 1.26
N SER A 147 -14.25 -5.96 0.47
CA SER A 147 -14.46 -5.73 -0.98
C SER A 147 -13.13 -5.61 -1.75
N ILE A 148 -12.13 -6.34 -1.28
CA ILE A 148 -10.80 -6.49 -1.87
C ILE A 148 -10.60 -7.98 -2.12
N ASN A 149 -9.94 -8.38 -3.20
CA ASN A 149 -9.73 -9.80 -3.44
C ASN A 149 -8.81 -10.39 -2.37
N GLU A 150 -9.13 -11.60 -1.94
CA GLU A 150 -8.32 -12.41 -1.06
C GLU A 150 -7.84 -13.64 -1.83
N ILE A 151 -6.55 -13.95 -1.68
CA ILE A 151 -5.91 -15.11 -2.32
C ILE A 151 -5.22 -15.91 -1.20
N PRO A 152 -5.49 -17.22 -1.05
CA PRO A 152 -4.85 -18.03 -0.02
C PRO A 152 -3.32 -18.07 -0.16
N SER A 153 -2.58 -18.18 0.95
CA SER A 153 -1.11 -18.30 0.95
C SER A 153 -0.63 -19.38 -0.01
N GLN A 154 -1.25 -20.56 0.07
CA GLN A 154 -0.87 -21.72 -0.74
C GLN A 154 -0.88 -21.42 -2.24
N ALA A 155 -1.83 -20.62 -2.73
CA ALA A 155 -1.90 -20.27 -4.15
C ALA A 155 -0.71 -19.40 -4.61
N TYR A 156 -0.12 -18.60 -3.71
CA TYR A 156 1.13 -17.90 -3.99
C TYR A 156 2.34 -18.83 -3.92
N ASP A 157 2.36 -19.70 -2.92
CA ASP A 157 3.47 -20.64 -2.69
C ASP A 157 3.61 -21.62 -3.88
N ASP A 158 2.48 -22.11 -4.41
CA ASP A 158 2.41 -23.02 -5.57
C ASP A 158 3.00 -22.43 -6.86
N VAL A 159 3.02 -21.11 -7.00
CA VAL A 159 3.58 -20.41 -8.17
C VAL A 159 4.94 -19.76 -7.91
N GLY A 160 5.56 -20.07 -6.76
CA GLY A 160 6.86 -19.55 -6.36
C GLY A 160 6.85 -18.05 -6.04
N CYS A 161 5.77 -17.55 -5.44
CA CYS A 161 5.65 -16.18 -4.94
C CYS A 161 5.67 -16.15 -3.40
N PRO A 162 6.82 -16.46 -2.76
CA PRO A 162 6.90 -16.56 -1.31
C PRO A 162 6.57 -15.22 -0.63
N GLY A 163 6.12 -15.31 0.62
CA GLY A 163 5.98 -14.16 1.49
C GLY A 163 7.34 -13.56 1.88
N GLU A 164 7.41 -12.24 1.86
CA GLU A 164 8.54 -11.44 2.32
C GLU A 164 8.07 -10.52 3.45
N THR A 165 8.34 -10.93 4.69
CA THR A 165 7.97 -10.18 5.89
C THR A 165 8.90 -8.99 6.10
N LYS A 166 8.30 -7.82 6.31
CA LYS A 166 8.96 -6.55 6.61
C LYS A 166 8.43 -5.98 7.93
N GLU A 167 9.36 -5.65 8.80
CA GLU A 167 9.10 -5.00 10.08
C GLU A 167 9.34 -3.49 9.97
N PHE A 168 8.41 -2.69 10.48
CA PHE A 168 8.48 -1.23 10.46
C PHE A 168 8.57 -0.69 11.88
N PRO A 169 9.70 -0.89 12.58
CA PRO A 169 9.83 -0.52 14.00
C PRO A 169 9.64 0.98 14.23
N ASN A 170 9.97 1.83 13.25
CA ASN A 170 9.80 3.29 13.29
C ASN A 170 8.73 3.80 12.31
N GLY A 171 7.86 2.90 11.83
CA GLY A 171 6.96 3.17 10.71
C GLY A 171 7.68 3.18 9.37
N GLY A 172 6.99 3.62 8.31
CA GLY A 172 7.63 3.80 7.01
C GLY A 172 6.64 4.05 5.87
N LYS A 173 7.19 4.43 4.73
CA LYS A 173 6.42 4.70 3.51
C LYS A 173 6.74 3.67 2.44
N VAL A 174 5.70 3.09 1.84
CA VAL A 174 5.84 2.07 0.79
C VAL A 174 5.02 2.46 -0.42
N ILE A 175 5.62 2.35 -1.60
CA ILE A 175 4.87 2.37 -2.87
C ILE A 175 4.66 0.92 -3.29
N LEU A 176 3.41 0.52 -3.48
CA LEU A 176 3.00 -0.87 -3.70
C LEU A 176 2.14 -0.97 -4.96
N ASP A 177 2.52 -1.82 -5.92
CA ASP A 177 1.70 -2.11 -7.09
C ASP A 177 0.45 -2.86 -6.64
N SER A 178 -0.73 -2.42 -7.08
CA SER A 178 -2.02 -2.95 -6.59
C SER A 178 -2.26 -4.42 -6.94
N ARG A 179 -1.38 -5.03 -7.75
CA ARG A 179 -1.37 -6.46 -8.09
C ARG A 179 -0.57 -7.32 -7.13
N VAL A 180 0.23 -6.71 -6.26
CA VAL A 180 1.01 -7.42 -5.26
C VAL A 180 0.10 -7.82 -4.11
N GLY A 181 0.10 -9.11 -3.77
CA GLY A 181 -0.55 -9.61 -2.56
C GLY A 181 0.17 -9.11 -1.32
N PHE A 182 -0.55 -8.64 -0.32
CA PHE A 182 0.04 -8.28 0.96
C PHE A 182 -0.87 -8.64 2.13
N GLU A 183 -0.27 -8.92 3.28
CA GLU A 183 -0.94 -9.19 4.53
C GLU A 183 -0.40 -8.25 5.60
N LEU A 184 -1.30 -7.55 6.29
CA LEU A 184 -0.96 -6.75 7.46
C LEU A 184 -1.11 -7.64 8.70
N ILE A 185 0.03 -8.03 9.28
CA ILE A 185 0.11 -8.93 10.44
C ILE A 185 -0.07 -8.16 11.75
N GLN A 186 0.56 -6.98 11.86
CA GLN A 186 0.55 -6.14 13.06
C GLN A 186 0.54 -4.66 12.70
N GLY A 187 -0.02 -3.82 13.59
CA GLY A 187 -0.02 -2.36 13.46
C GLY A 187 -1.18 -1.84 12.61
N TYR A 188 -0.96 -0.80 11.80
CA TYR A 188 -1.95 -0.32 10.83
C TYR A 188 -1.30 0.45 9.69
N VAL A 189 -2.02 0.56 8.58
CA VAL A 189 -1.58 1.26 7.37
C VAL A 189 -2.65 2.25 6.93
N LEU A 190 -2.25 3.44 6.50
CA LEU A 190 -3.09 4.32 5.68
C LEU A 190 -2.81 4.02 4.21
N VAL A 191 -3.81 3.50 3.53
CA VAL A 191 -3.75 3.18 2.11
C VAL A 191 -4.27 4.36 1.31
N HIS A 192 -3.42 4.89 0.44
CA HIS A 192 -3.76 5.90 -0.54
C HIS A 192 -3.65 5.27 -1.94
N GLU A 193 -4.77 4.93 -2.55
CA GLU A 193 -4.76 4.32 -3.88
C GLU A 193 -4.81 5.38 -4.98
N PHE A 194 -3.85 5.31 -5.89
CA PHE A 194 -3.85 6.05 -7.14
C PHE A 194 -4.19 5.11 -8.28
N ALA A 195 -5.14 5.50 -9.11
CA ALA A 195 -5.50 4.78 -10.33
C ALA A 195 -5.36 5.70 -11.55
N ARG A 196 -5.20 5.11 -12.73
CA ARG A 196 -5.19 5.87 -13.99
C ARG A 196 -6.52 6.61 -14.18
N GLU A 197 -6.44 7.82 -14.73
CA GLU A 197 -7.60 8.68 -14.97
C GLU A 197 -8.69 8.00 -15.82
N ASP A 198 -8.31 7.23 -16.85
CA ASP A 198 -9.25 6.55 -17.75
C ASP A 198 -10.01 5.38 -17.11
N LEU A 199 -9.68 4.99 -15.87
CA LEU A 199 -10.33 3.88 -15.19
C LEU A 199 -11.39 4.32 -14.18
N VAL A 200 -11.39 5.59 -13.77
CA VAL A 200 -12.06 6.04 -12.54
C VAL A 200 -13.27 6.94 -12.78
N GLU A 201 -13.63 7.19 -14.05
CA GLU A 201 -14.72 8.09 -14.41
C GLU A 201 -16.04 7.72 -13.73
N ASP A 202 -16.35 6.41 -13.67
CA ASP A 202 -17.56 5.86 -13.07
C ASP A 202 -17.39 5.42 -11.60
N TRP A 203 -16.23 5.69 -10.99
CA TRP A 203 -15.99 5.25 -9.60
C TRP A 203 -16.68 6.17 -8.61
N VAL A 204 -17.16 5.59 -7.52
CA VAL A 204 -17.78 6.35 -6.42
C VAL A 204 -16.77 7.37 -5.88
N LYS A 205 -17.18 8.64 -5.84
CA LYS A 205 -16.36 9.74 -5.35
C LYS A 205 -16.40 9.80 -3.83
N MET A 206 -15.27 10.18 -3.22
CA MET A 206 -15.24 10.47 -1.79
C MET A 206 -15.99 11.78 -1.51
N GLU A 207 -17.02 11.72 -0.69
CA GLU A 207 -17.81 12.90 -0.33
C GLU A 207 -17.08 13.79 0.67
N VAL A 208 -16.73 15.00 0.25
CA VAL A 208 -15.98 15.99 1.04
C VAL A 208 -16.88 17.18 1.40
N PRO A 209 -16.77 17.75 2.61
CA PRO A 209 -17.48 18.99 2.93
C PRO A 209 -17.16 20.12 1.94
N SER A 210 -18.18 20.84 1.47
CA SER A 210 -18.02 21.95 0.51
C SER A 210 -17.07 23.04 0.99
N ALA A 211 -16.96 23.24 2.31
CA ALA A 211 -16.01 24.18 2.91
C ALA A 211 -14.53 23.88 2.55
N LEU A 212 -14.21 22.62 2.23
CA LEU A 212 -12.85 22.20 1.87
C LEU A 212 -12.57 22.25 0.36
N LYS A 213 -13.55 22.66 -0.47
CA LYS A 213 -13.43 22.63 -1.93
C LYS A 213 -12.22 23.39 -2.46
N ALA A 214 -11.98 24.59 -1.93
CA ALA A 214 -10.83 25.40 -2.35
C ALA A 214 -9.49 24.71 -2.02
N LYS A 215 -9.37 24.14 -0.82
CA LYS A 215 -8.18 23.38 -0.40
C LYS A 215 -8.01 22.12 -1.24
N ALA A 216 -9.07 21.35 -1.46
CA ALA A 216 -9.01 20.15 -2.29
C ALA A 216 -8.52 20.47 -3.72
N HIS A 217 -9.05 21.52 -4.35
CA HIS A 217 -8.58 21.93 -5.68
C HIS A 217 -7.12 22.42 -5.69
N SER A 218 -6.62 23.01 -4.61
CA SER A 218 -5.20 23.42 -4.54
C SER A 218 -4.24 22.24 -4.45
N LEU A 219 -4.72 21.05 -4.05
CA LEU A 219 -3.91 19.83 -4.00
C LEU A 219 -3.76 19.14 -5.36
N GLU A 220 -4.64 19.46 -6.31
CA GLU A 220 -4.62 18.88 -7.64
C GLU A 220 -3.48 19.48 -8.49
N SER A 221 -2.92 18.66 -9.39
CA SER A 221 -1.99 19.11 -10.43
C SER A 221 -2.59 18.84 -11.82
N GLU A 222 -1.83 19.16 -12.87
CA GLU A 222 -2.21 18.77 -14.24
C GLU A 222 -2.36 17.24 -14.39
N LYS A 223 -1.58 16.46 -13.62
CA LYS A 223 -1.49 15.01 -13.76
C LYS A 223 -2.02 14.22 -12.57
N VAL A 224 -2.18 14.84 -11.40
CA VAL A 224 -2.70 14.18 -10.20
C VAL A 224 -4.00 14.86 -9.78
N LYS A 225 -5.10 14.13 -9.82
CA LYS A 225 -6.44 14.60 -9.43
C LYS A 225 -6.93 13.92 -8.16
N LEU A 226 -7.99 14.45 -7.56
CA LEU A 226 -8.65 13.85 -6.40
C LEU A 226 -10.05 13.37 -6.80
N ASN A 227 -10.40 12.12 -6.48
CA ASN A 227 -11.74 11.59 -6.79
C ASN A 227 -12.79 12.05 -5.76
N PHE A 228 -12.99 13.36 -5.64
CA PHE A 228 -13.85 13.97 -4.64
C PHE A 228 -15.18 14.46 -5.24
N SER A 229 -16.25 14.33 -4.47
CA SER A 229 -17.51 15.06 -4.63
C SER A 229 -17.69 16.00 -3.44
N PHE A 230 -18.50 17.04 -3.59
CA PHE A 230 -18.72 18.03 -2.52
C PHE A 230 -20.19 18.07 -2.10
N ARG A 231 -20.42 18.05 -0.79
CA ARG A 231 -21.75 18.14 -0.16
C ARG A 231 -21.87 19.34 0.77
#